data_AF-A0A8H5T9N9-F1
#
_entry.id   AF-A0A8H5T9N9-F1
#
_cell.length_a   1.000
_cell.length_b   1.000
_cell.length_c   1.000
_cell.angle_alpha   90.00
_cell.angle_beta   90.00
_cell.angle_gamma   90.00
#
_symmetry.space_group_name_H-M   'P 1'
#
loop_
_entity.id
_entity.type
_entity.pdbx_description
1 polymer ?
#
loop_
_entity_poly.entity_id
_entity_poly.type
_entity_poly.pdbx_seq_one_letter_code
_entity_poly.pdbx_strand_id
1 'polypeptide(L)'
;MQESTHFKVIIVGAGVTGLTLAHCLAKAGIDFVLLDKGVVVPSFDAVLAKCDTMGGAHCRDPTGKSFASNDFFGVVRKYAGYDTRTLDRQVFLRQLYELLPDKSQVYEKARVEEIIEEYSIARVILADGREFVGDVVVGSDGVHSKVREIMWDKANTVRPGMITVNEKRAMVTQYNAIVMASSPVPGIGAHDMEITSNDKYSFLLLCQPDWISIIVHSKLPEDQQSGDAVHKVTPNSALGGNTAIEDAVVITNTLHALLARHPNKKPSDVEIHDAMRQEYQDTRVERARAIVRAGGVLRRQQAYDGWKAYITQRWLTPIIGLDALAQKIAGLCVTAPKLNFVEFDERRGILGWQDTMEAEKKRAMKGKVVEKGKAGIAWNNWNGGFEAAFPASGDHVFGFATDRSGFVELFNTSCIKAN
;
A
#
# COMPACT_ATOMS: atom_id res chain seq x y z
N MET A 1 -24.85 -10.05 -32.07
CA MET A 1 -24.54 -9.09 -31.00
C MET A 1 -23.25 -8.40 -31.39
N GLN A 2 -23.23 -7.07 -31.48
CA GLN A 2 -22.00 -6.34 -31.71
C GLN A 2 -21.25 -6.32 -30.37
N GLU A 3 -20.11 -7.01 -30.28
CA GLU A 3 -19.29 -7.02 -29.06
C GLU A 3 -18.91 -5.58 -28.71
N SER A 4 -19.28 -5.13 -27.50
CA SER A 4 -18.87 -3.83 -27.00
C SER A 4 -17.35 -3.79 -26.93
N THR A 5 -16.73 -2.81 -27.58
CA THR A 5 -15.28 -2.57 -27.48
C THR A 5 -14.89 -1.84 -26.20
N HIS A 6 -15.88 -1.42 -25.39
CA HIS A 6 -15.65 -0.59 -24.21
C HIS A 6 -15.29 -1.43 -22.99
N PHE A 7 -14.06 -1.26 -22.49
CA PHE A 7 -13.53 -1.97 -21.32
C PHE A 7 -13.94 -1.27 -20.03
N LYS A 8 -14.52 -2.01 -19.09
CA LYS A 8 -15.08 -1.48 -17.84
C LYS A 8 -14.58 -2.22 -16.61
N VAL A 9 -14.13 -1.46 -15.60
CA VAL A 9 -13.67 -2.00 -14.31
C VAL A 9 -14.73 -1.78 -13.23
N ILE A 10 -15.05 -2.82 -12.45
CA ILE A 10 -15.88 -2.69 -11.25
C ILE A 10 -14.95 -2.64 -10.04
N ILE A 11 -14.92 -1.52 -9.34
CA ILE A 11 -14.15 -1.33 -8.11
C ILE A 11 -15.08 -1.57 -6.92
N VAL A 12 -14.70 -2.44 -5.99
CA VAL A 12 -15.47 -2.71 -4.77
C VAL A 12 -14.73 -2.14 -3.57
N GLY A 13 -15.30 -1.15 -2.89
CA GLY A 13 -14.75 -0.45 -1.72
C GLY A 13 -14.18 0.93 -2.06
N ALA A 14 -14.83 2.01 -1.62
CA ALA A 14 -14.38 3.39 -1.75
C ALA A 14 -13.43 3.81 -0.60
N GLY A 15 -12.46 2.94 -0.31
CA GLY A 15 -11.34 3.24 0.58
C GLY A 15 -10.24 4.04 -0.12
N VAL A 16 -9.06 4.12 0.51
CA VAL A 16 -7.88 4.79 -0.07
C VAL A 16 -7.54 4.20 -1.43
N THR A 17 -7.44 2.87 -1.53
CA THR A 17 -7.12 2.19 -2.78
C THR A 17 -8.20 2.40 -3.84
N GLY A 18 -9.47 2.17 -3.52
CA GLY A 18 -10.55 2.23 -4.51
C GLY A 18 -10.80 3.63 -5.08
N LEU A 19 -10.78 4.67 -4.23
CA LEU A 19 -10.87 6.06 -4.71
C LEU A 19 -9.63 6.46 -5.50
N THR A 20 -8.43 6.04 -5.08
CA THR A 20 -7.20 6.30 -5.84
C THR A 20 -7.23 5.62 -7.20
N LEU A 21 -7.71 4.36 -7.26
CA LEU A 21 -7.86 3.60 -8.49
C LEU A 21 -8.86 4.28 -9.43
N ALA A 22 -10.00 4.75 -8.91
CA ALA A 22 -10.97 5.52 -9.69
C ALA A 22 -10.33 6.76 -10.36
N HIS A 23 -9.52 7.52 -9.63
CA HIS A 23 -8.75 8.64 -10.20
C HIS A 23 -7.77 8.20 -11.28
N CYS A 24 -7.04 7.11 -11.05
CA CYS A 24 -6.04 6.60 -11.98
C CYS A 24 -6.70 6.09 -13.28
N LEU A 25 -7.81 5.36 -13.17
CA LEU A 25 -8.59 4.88 -14.31
C LEU A 25 -9.22 6.04 -15.09
N ALA A 26 -9.77 7.04 -14.40
CA ALA A 26 -10.29 8.26 -15.04
C ALA A 26 -9.21 8.97 -15.86
N LYS A 27 -7.98 9.09 -15.32
CA LYS A 27 -6.84 9.64 -16.06
C LYS A 27 -6.39 8.78 -17.23
N ALA A 28 -6.54 7.46 -17.13
CA ALA A 28 -6.23 6.52 -18.20
C ALA A 28 -7.32 6.46 -19.29
N GLY A 29 -8.47 7.13 -19.07
CA GLY A 29 -9.64 7.02 -19.95
C GLY A 29 -10.30 5.63 -19.91
N ILE A 30 -10.14 4.90 -18.81
CA ILE A 30 -10.72 3.56 -18.61
C ILE A 30 -12.03 3.71 -17.82
N ASP A 31 -13.11 3.13 -18.34
CA ASP A 31 -14.42 3.19 -17.70
C ASP A 31 -14.46 2.38 -16.41
N PHE A 32 -15.19 2.88 -15.42
CA PHE A 32 -15.33 2.21 -14.15
C PHE A 32 -16.66 2.51 -13.46
N VAL A 33 -16.98 1.65 -12.49
CA VAL A 33 -17.96 1.95 -11.43
C VAL A 33 -17.32 1.63 -10.08
N LEU A 34 -17.60 2.46 -9.08
CA LEU A 34 -17.08 2.30 -7.72
C LEU A 34 -18.25 2.00 -6.78
N LEU A 35 -18.21 0.86 -6.11
CA LEU A 35 -19.28 0.36 -5.25
C LEU A 35 -18.80 0.36 -3.79
N ASP A 36 -19.46 1.09 -2.90
CA ASP A 36 -19.16 1.03 -1.46
C ASP A 36 -20.38 0.63 -0.64
N LYS A 37 -20.18 -0.27 0.32
CA LYS A 37 -21.26 -0.76 1.20
C LYS A 37 -21.80 0.32 2.15
N GLY A 38 -21.02 1.36 2.43
CA GLY A 38 -21.37 2.46 3.30
C GLY A 38 -21.61 3.77 2.55
N VAL A 39 -21.51 4.87 3.30
CA VAL A 39 -21.44 6.24 2.79
C VAL A 39 -19.96 6.58 2.63
N VAL A 40 -19.53 7.03 1.46
CA VAL A 40 -18.11 7.25 1.14
C VAL A 40 -17.56 8.43 1.93
N VAL A 41 -18.34 9.51 2.02
CA VAL A 41 -17.99 10.72 2.77
C VAL A 41 -19.13 11.07 3.72
N PRO A 42 -19.15 10.52 4.94
CA PRO A 42 -20.15 10.90 5.93
C PRO A 42 -20.03 12.39 6.28
N SER A 43 -21.17 13.04 6.54
CA SER A 43 -21.27 14.43 6.97
C SER A 43 -20.76 14.58 8.41
N PHE A 44 -19.45 14.51 8.61
CA PHE A 44 -18.82 14.98 9.83
C PHE A 44 -18.53 16.47 9.72
N ASP A 45 -18.74 17.21 10.82
CA ASP A 45 -18.31 18.61 11.04
C ASP A 45 -16.78 18.76 11.09
N ALA A 46 -16.04 17.86 10.45
CA ALA A 46 -14.60 17.74 10.60
C ALA A 46 -13.92 18.97 9.98
N VAL A 47 -13.52 19.87 10.89
CA VAL A 47 -12.47 20.88 10.72
C VAL A 47 -11.43 20.33 9.76
N LEU A 48 -11.29 20.98 8.60
CA LEU A 48 -10.20 20.69 7.66
C LEU A 48 -8.89 21.02 8.38
N ALA A 49 -8.29 19.99 8.97
CA ALA A 49 -6.98 20.09 9.56
C ALA A 49 -5.99 20.43 8.44
N LYS A 50 -5.32 21.58 8.57
CA LYS A 50 -4.20 21.91 7.70
C LYS A 50 -3.16 20.80 7.88
N CYS A 51 -2.76 20.21 6.77
CA CYS A 51 -1.69 19.21 6.74
C CYS A 51 -0.44 19.89 6.22
N ASP A 52 0.54 20.06 7.10
CA ASP A 52 1.82 20.70 6.81
C ASP A 52 2.93 19.67 6.58
N THR A 53 4.06 20.14 6.08
CA THR A 53 5.27 19.35 5.92
C THR A 53 5.80 18.93 7.30
N MET A 54 6.13 17.65 7.43
CA MET A 54 6.80 17.09 8.60
C MET A 54 8.27 17.53 8.66
N GLY A 55 8.81 17.68 9.88
CA GLY A 55 10.16 18.13 10.17
C GLY A 55 11.06 17.04 10.75
N GLY A 56 11.36 17.15 12.04
CA GLY A 56 12.28 16.26 12.72
C GLY A 56 11.66 14.95 13.20
N ALA A 57 12.52 14.10 13.77
CA ALA A 57 12.08 12.98 14.58
C ALA A 57 12.84 12.93 15.90
N HIS A 58 12.16 12.49 16.96
CA HIS A 58 12.69 12.34 18.30
C HIS A 58 12.32 10.96 18.85
N CYS A 59 13.31 10.22 19.33
CA CYS A 59 13.13 8.96 20.04
C CYS A 59 13.38 9.19 21.54
N ARG A 60 12.39 8.82 22.36
CA ARG A 60 12.35 9.06 23.80
C ARG A 60 12.22 7.76 24.58
N ASP A 61 12.82 7.74 25.75
CA ASP A 61 12.64 6.65 26.71
C ASP A 61 11.35 6.85 27.54
N PRO A 62 10.97 5.89 28.42
CA PRO A 62 9.74 5.99 29.22
C PRO A 62 9.65 7.21 30.14
N THR A 63 10.78 7.88 30.43
CA THR A 63 10.80 9.11 31.23
C THR A 63 10.54 10.37 30.40
N GLY A 64 10.41 10.22 29.07
CA GLY A 64 10.26 11.33 28.13
C GLY A 64 11.60 11.93 27.67
N LYS A 65 12.74 11.43 28.19
CA LYS A 65 14.07 11.91 27.80
C LYS A 65 14.39 11.45 26.39
N SER A 66 14.68 12.42 25.52
CA SER A 66 15.17 12.15 24.16
C SER A 66 16.55 11.51 24.21
N PHE A 67 16.73 10.44 23.45
CA PHE A 67 18.02 9.76 23.29
C PHE A 67 18.51 9.71 21.85
N ALA A 68 17.66 10.01 20.86
CA ALA A 68 18.06 10.21 19.47
C ALA A 68 17.12 11.23 18.83
N SER A 69 17.66 12.14 18.02
CA SER A 69 16.86 13.08 17.24
C SER A 69 17.61 13.59 16.03
N ASN A 70 16.89 13.93 14.96
CA ASN A 70 17.43 14.55 13.76
C ASN A 70 16.33 15.28 12.97
N ASP A 71 16.72 15.89 11.85
CA ASP A 71 15.81 16.41 10.82
C ASP A 71 15.32 15.28 9.89
N PHE A 72 14.63 14.28 10.44
CA PHE A 72 14.31 13.03 9.75
C PHE A 72 13.64 13.25 8.39
N PHE A 73 12.57 14.03 8.34
CA PHE A 73 11.83 14.26 7.10
C PHE A 73 12.52 15.27 6.19
N GLY A 74 13.36 16.18 6.72
CA GLY A 74 14.27 16.97 5.90
C GLY A 74 15.32 16.12 5.18
N VAL A 75 15.84 15.08 5.83
CA VAL A 75 16.71 14.08 5.19
C VAL A 75 15.92 13.28 4.15
N VAL A 76 14.70 12.80 4.45
CA VAL A 76 13.87 12.11 3.45
C VAL A 76 13.66 13.01 2.23
N ARG A 77 13.30 14.28 2.42
CA ARG A 77 13.11 15.27 1.35
C ARG A 77 14.37 15.49 0.53
N LYS A 78 15.53 15.64 1.18
CA LYS A 78 16.83 15.82 0.50
C LYS A 78 17.14 14.65 -0.44
N TYR A 79 16.82 13.42 -0.04
CA TYR A 79 17.14 12.22 -0.81
C TYR A 79 16.05 11.86 -1.84
N ALA A 80 14.77 12.03 -1.52
CA ALA A 80 13.64 11.66 -2.38
C ALA A 80 13.10 12.81 -3.25
N GLY A 81 13.30 14.06 -2.84
CA GLY A 81 12.85 15.27 -3.55
C GLY A 81 11.47 15.78 -3.15
N TYR A 82 10.73 15.06 -2.29
CA TYR A 82 9.36 15.39 -1.89
C TYR A 82 9.21 15.50 -0.37
N ASP A 83 8.28 16.35 0.04
CA ASP A 83 7.92 16.56 1.44
C ASP A 83 7.07 15.38 1.95
N THR A 84 7.25 15.02 3.22
CA THR A 84 6.36 14.07 3.90
C THR A 84 5.28 14.83 4.65
N ARG A 85 4.02 14.37 4.57
CA ARG A 85 2.87 15.00 5.25
C ARG A 85 2.07 13.94 6.00
N THR A 86 1.50 14.36 7.13
CA THR A 86 0.52 13.55 7.87
C THR A 86 -0.87 14.05 7.53
N LEU A 87 -1.75 13.14 7.12
CA LEU A 87 -3.10 13.45 6.68
C LEU A 87 -4.12 12.77 7.59
N ASP A 88 -5.20 13.47 7.93
CA ASP A 88 -6.37 12.81 8.47
C ASP A 88 -7.01 11.93 7.37
N ARG A 89 -7.32 10.68 7.71
CA ARG A 89 -7.84 9.71 6.74
C ARG A 89 -9.19 10.14 6.17
N GLN A 90 -10.08 10.71 6.98
CA GLN A 90 -11.41 11.13 6.54
C GLN A 90 -11.33 12.36 5.65
N VAL A 91 -10.44 13.31 5.98
CA VAL A 91 -10.15 14.47 5.12
C VAL A 91 -9.56 14.01 3.79
N PHE A 92 -8.62 13.07 3.80
CA PHE A 92 -8.02 12.56 2.57
C PHE A 92 -9.03 11.83 1.67
N LEU A 93 -9.87 10.94 2.23
CA LEU A 93 -10.93 10.26 1.48
C LEU A 93 -11.96 11.24 0.92
N ARG A 94 -12.34 12.26 1.71
CA ARG A 94 -13.22 13.34 1.25
C ARG A 94 -12.63 14.06 0.05
N GLN A 95 -11.36 14.46 0.12
CA GLN A 95 -10.69 15.13 -1.00
C GLN A 95 -10.62 14.25 -2.25
N LEU A 96 -10.29 12.96 -2.10
CA LEU A 96 -10.32 12.02 -3.22
C LEU A 96 -11.72 11.90 -3.83
N TYR A 97 -12.77 11.82 -3.01
CA TYR A 97 -14.15 11.77 -3.51
C TYR A 97 -14.58 13.09 -4.18
N GLU A 98 -14.30 14.23 -3.56
CA GLU A 98 -14.70 15.56 -4.05
C GLU A 98 -14.01 15.93 -5.37
N LEU A 99 -12.76 15.52 -5.54
CA LEU A 99 -11.96 15.78 -6.74
C LEU A 99 -12.19 14.76 -7.85
N LEU A 100 -12.97 13.70 -7.62
CA LEU A 100 -13.25 12.69 -8.64
C LEU A 100 -13.96 13.36 -9.83
N PRO A 101 -13.50 13.15 -11.09
CA PRO A 101 -14.05 13.83 -12.26
C PRO A 101 -15.54 13.57 -12.49
N ASP A 102 -15.98 12.32 -12.28
CA ASP A 102 -17.37 11.91 -12.39
C ASP A 102 -17.81 11.13 -11.15
N LYS A 103 -18.61 11.79 -10.30
CA LYS A 103 -19.15 11.19 -9.08
C LYS A 103 -20.35 10.28 -9.35
N SER A 104 -20.95 10.35 -10.53
CA SER A 104 -22.09 9.49 -10.89
C SER A 104 -21.70 8.02 -11.02
N GLN A 105 -20.41 7.74 -11.21
CA GLN A 105 -19.84 6.40 -11.21
C GLN A 105 -19.67 5.80 -9.80
N VAL A 106 -19.94 6.56 -8.73
CA VAL A 106 -19.82 6.10 -7.34
C VAL A 106 -21.19 5.77 -6.74
N TYR A 107 -21.34 4.52 -6.32
CA TYR A 107 -22.57 3.99 -5.73
C TYR A 107 -22.34 3.69 -4.26
N GLU A 108 -23.03 4.45 -3.41
CA GLU A 108 -23.10 4.22 -1.97
C GLU A 108 -24.15 3.17 -1.62
N LYS A 109 -24.06 2.63 -0.40
CA LYS A 109 -24.95 1.57 0.10
C LYS A 109 -25.00 0.37 -0.87
N ALA A 110 -23.92 0.16 -1.61
CA ALA A 110 -23.76 -0.85 -2.64
C ALA A 110 -22.96 -2.04 -2.08
N ARG A 111 -23.56 -2.79 -1.16
CA ARG A 111 -22.92 -3.97 -0.56
C ARG A 111 -22.92 -5.11 -1.55
N VAL A 112 -21.74 -5.53 -2.01
CA VAL A 112 -21.56 -6.71 -2.87
C VAL A 112 -21.85 -7.97 -2.07
N GLU A 113 -22.63 -8.89 -2.65
CA GLU A 113 -22.91 -10.21 -2.09
C GLU A 113 -22.34 -11.34 -2.94
N GLU A 114 -22.44 -11.22 -4.26
CA GLU A 114 -22.06 -12.27 -5.20
C GLU A 114 -21.35 -11.69 -6.43
N ILE A 115 -20.43 -12.47 -7.00
CA ILE A 115 -19.74 -12.16 -8.25
C ILE A 115 -19.85 -13.39 -9.15
N ILE A 116 -20.57 -13.26 -10.26
CA ILE A 116 -20.76 -14.29 -11.28
C ILE A 116 -19.85 -13.98 -12.46
N GLU A 117 -19.22 -15.01 -13.00
CA GLU A 117 -18.33 -14.92 -14.15
C GLU A 117 -19.01 -15.65 -15.32
N GLU A 118 -19.30 -14.92 -16.40
CA GLU A 118 -20.00 -15.45 -17.57
C GLU A 118 -19.31 -14.92 -18.83
N TYR A 119 -18.85 -15.78 -19.75
CA TYR A 119 -18.45 -15.37 -21.12
C TYR A 119 -17.59 -14.09 -21.19
N SER A 120 -16.45 -14.07 -20.48
CA SER A 120 -15.51 -12.93 -20.44
C SER A 120 -16.07 -11.64 -19.79
N ILE A 121 -17.23 -11.70 -19.11
CA ILE A 121 -17.79 -10.61 -18.30
C ILE A 121 -18.01 -11.02 -16.84
N ALA A 122 -17.73 -10.09 -15.92
CA ALA A 122 -18.00 -10.25 -14.51
C ALA A 122 -19.27 -9.47 -14.12
N ARG A 123 -20.23 -10.18 -13.54
CA ARG A 123 -21.48 -9.63 -13.01
C ARG A 123 -21.40 -9.59 -11.49
N VAL A 124 -21.51 -8.39 -10.93
CA VAL A 124 -21.53 -8.15 -9.48
C VAL A 124 -22.96 -7.92 -9.04
N ILE A 125 -23.43 -8.73 -8.10
CA ILE A 125 -24.77 -8.66 -7.53
C ILE A 125 -24.69 -8.06 -6.13
N LEU A 126 -25.49 -7.02 -5.91
CA LEU A 126 -25.59 -6.32 -4.63
C LEU A 126 -26.66 -6.94 -3.73
N ALA A 127 -26.55 -6.68 -2.43
CA ALA A 127 -27.51 -7.11 -1.42
C ALA A 127 -28.94 -6.60 -1.64
N ASP A 128 -29.11 -5.50 -2.36
CA ASP A 128 -30.40 -4.93 -2.74
C ASP A 128 -30.92 -5.42 -4.10
N GLY A 129 -30.21 -6.37 -4.72
CA GLY A 129 -30.56 -6.96 -6.02
C GLY A 129 -30.12 -6.15 -7.23
N ARG A 130 -29.50 -4.97 -7.07
CA ARG A 130 -28.88 -4.27 -8.20
C ARG A 130 -27.72 -5.08 -8.77
N GLU A 131 -27.54 -5.00 -10.08
CA GLU A 131 -26.48 -5.70 -10.79
C GLU A 131 -25.58 -4.73 -11.55
N PHE A 132 -24.29 -5.04 -11.57
CA PHE A 132 -23.28 -4.30 -12.32
C PHE A 132 -22.46 -5.27 -13.16
N VAL A 133 -22.29 -4.95 -14.44
CA VAL A 133 -21.50 -5.77 -15.39
C VAL A 133 -20.26 -4.99 -15.81
N GLY A 134 -19.13 -5.70 -15.86
CA GLY A 134 -17.83 -5.19 -16.29
C GLY A 134 -16.92 -6.33 -16.75
N ASP A 135 -15.69 -5.99 -17.12
CA ASP A 135 -14.71 -6.94 -17.65
C ASP A 135 -13.75 -7.44 -16.55
N VAL A 136 -13.53 -6.62 -15.52
CA VAL A 136 -12.67 -6.94 -14.37
C VAL A 136 -13.31 -6.39 -13.10
N VAL A 137 -13.25 -7.17 -12.02
CA VAL A 137 -13.61 -6.72 -10.66
C VAL A 137 -12.34 -6.55 -9.84
N VAL A 138 -12.14 -5.37 -9.27
CA VAL A 138 -11.07 -5.07 -8.33
C VAL A 138 -11.67 -4.85 -6.95
N GLY A 139 -11.53 -5.85 -6.09
CA GLY A 139 -11.82 -5.74 -4.66
C GLY A 139 -10.80 -4.85 -3.99
N SER A 140 -11.25 -3.82 -3.30
CA SER A 140 -10.50 -2.87 -2.47
C SER A 140 -11.27 -2.56 -1.17
N ASP A 141 -12.06 -3.53 -0.73
CA ASP A 141 -13.01 -3.52 0.38
C ASP A 141 -12.37 -3.89 1.73
N GLY A 142 -11.04 -3.92 1.77
CA GLY A 142 -10.23 -3.88 2.99
C GLY A 142 -10.08 -5.21 3.71
N VAL A 143 -9.91 -5.13 5.04
CA VAL A 143 -9.51 -6.26 5.88
C VAL A 143 -10.56 -7.36 5.96
N HIS A 144 -11.85 -7.01 5.85
CA HIS A 144 -12.98 -7.95 5.80
C HIS A 144 -13.54 -8.03 4.37
N SER A 145 -12.65 -8.23 3.39
CA SER A 145 -12.99 -8.25 1.97
C SER A 145 -13.94 -9.39 1.64
N LYS A 146 -15.12 -9.04 1.13
CA LYS A 146 -16.08 -9.97 0.56
C LYS A 146 -15.60 -10.48 -0.80
N VAL A 147 -14.94 -9.63 -1.60
CA VAL A 147 -14.36 -10.05 -2.88
C VAL A 147 -13.35 -11.17 -2.69
N ARG A 148 -12.45 -11.05 -1.70
CA ARG A 148 -11.48 -12.09 -1.37
C ARG A 148 -12.14 -13.38 -0.87
N GLU A 149 -13.17 -13.28 -0.04
CA GLU A 149 -13.95 -14.45 0.41
C GLU A 149 -14.53 -15.21 -0.79
N ILE A 150 -15.16 -14.51 -1.73
CA ILE A 150 -15.72 -15.10 -2.95
C ILE A 150 -14.62 -15.77 -3.80
N MET A 151 -13.45 -15.15 -3.94
CA MET A 151 -12.30 -15.76 -4.64
C MET A 151 -11.89 -17.08 -4.01
N TRP A 152 -11.78 -17.12 -2.68
CA TRP A 152 -11.35 -18.31 -1.97
C TRP A 152 -12.37 -19.44 -2.09
N ASP A 153 -13.65 -19.13 -2.08
CA ASP A 153 -14.71 -20.12 -2.23
C ASP A 153 -14.74 -20.70 -3.65
N LYS A 154 -14.55 -19.86 -4.66
CA LYS A 154 -14.40 -20.30 -6.06
C LYS A 154 -13.18 -21.19 -6.26
N ALA A 155 -12.01 -20.78 -5.77
CA ALA A 155 -10.78 -21.57 -5.87
C ALA A 155 -10.94 -22.95 -5.21
N ASN A 156 -11.60 -23.01 -4.06
CA ASN A 156 -11.88 -24.28 -3.37
C ASN A 156 -12.92 -25.15 -4.09
N THR A 157 -13.82 -24.56 -4.88
CA THR A 157 -14.76 -25.31 -5.72
C THR A 157 -14.05 -25.95 -6.91
N VAL A 158 -13.13 -25.23 -7.55
CA VAL A 158 -12.31 -25.75 -8.67
C VAL A 158 -11.34 -26.83 -8.19
N ARG A 159 -10.69 -26.59 -7.04
CA ARG A 159 -9.73 -27.53 -6.45
C ARG A 159 -9.91 -27.57 -4.92
N PRO A 160 -10.66 -28.56 -4.39
CA PRO A 160 -10.87 -28.69 -2.96
C PRO A 160 -9.57 -28.77 -2.18
N GLY A 161 -9.47 -27.98 -1.10
CA GLY A 161 -8.30 -27.91 -0.24
C GLY A 161 -7.14 -27.09 -0.78
N MET A 162 -7.32 -26.38 -1.90
CA MET A 162 -6.31 -25.50 -2.49
C MET A 162 -5.96 -24.31 -1.58
N ILE A 163 -6.94 -23.78 -0.85
CA ILE A 163 -6.70 -22.75 0.18
C ILE A 163 -7.01 -23.36 1.54
N THR A 164 -5.96 -23.73 2.24
CA THR A 164 -6.04 -24.38 3.54
C THR A 164 -6.54 -23.41 4.62
N VAL A 165 -7.16 -23.93 5.67
CA VAL A 165 -7.53 -23.14 6.87
C VAL A 165 -6.29 -22.48 7.48
N ASN A 166 -5.14 -23.14 7.38
CA ASN A 166 -3.86 -22.59 7.82
C ASN A 166 -3.46 -21.38 6.98
N GLU A 167 -3.60 -21.41 5.65
CA GLU A 167 -3.35 -20.24 4.78
C GLU A 167 -4.34 -19.10 5.08
N LYS A 168 -5.63 -19.41 5.28
CA LYS A 168 -6.62 -18.42 5.73
C LYS A 168 -6.28 -17.80 7.10
N ARG A 169 -5.43 -18.45 7.92
CA ARG A 169 -5.04 -18.00 9.28
C ARG A 169 -3.54 -17.75 9.42
N ALA A 170 -2.78 -17.76 8.32
CA ALA A 170 -1.31 -17.82 8.35
C ALA A 170 -0.65 -16.55 8.88
N MET A 171 -1.44 -15.48 9.06
CA MET A 171 -0.95 -14.21 9.58
C MET A 171 -1.44 -13.99 11.00
N VAL A 172 -0.49 -13.86 11.92
CA VAL A 172 -0.78 -13.62 13.34
C VAL A 172 -0.65 -12.13 13.65
N THR A 173 -1.70 -11.54 14.21
CA THR A 173 -1.63 -10.18 14.76
C THR A 173 -0.97 -10.24 16.13
N GLN A 174 0.26 -9.76 16.25
CA GLN A 174 1.00 -9.77 17.52
C GLN A 174 0.81 -8.51 18.38
N TYR A 175 0.25 -7.44 17.81
CA TYR A 175 0.04 -6.16 18.49
C TYR A 175 -1.28 -5.53 18.08
N ASN A 176 -1.89 -4.81 19.02
CA ASN A 176 -2.95 -3.86 18.73
C ASN A 176 -2.38 -2.48 18.41
N ALA A 177 -3.22 -1.64 17.81
CA ALA A 177 -2.95 -0.22 17.64
C ALA A 177 -4.20 0.57 18.03
N ILE A 178 -4.02 1.59 18.86
CA ILE A 178 -5.04 2.59 19.19
C ILE A 178 -4.63 3.87 18.48
N VAL A 179 -5.52 4.42 17.66
CA VAL A 179 -5.29 5.67 16.92
C VAL A 179 -6.23 6.73 17.47
N MET A 180 -5.68 7.87 17.87
CA MET A 180 -6.41 8.99 18.47
C MET A 180 -5.87 10.31 17.90
N ALA A 181 -6.67 11.35 18.00
CA ALA A 181 -6.25 12.72 17.73
C ALA A 181 -6.28 13.53 19.03
N SER A 182 -5.37 14.48 19.16
CA SER A 182 -5.32 15.44 20.26
C SER A 182 -5.07 16.85 19.72
N SER A 183 -5.47 17.87 20.48
CA SER A 183 -4.93 19.22 20.30
C SER A 183 -3.42 19.23 20.54
N PRO A 184 -2.69 20.23 20.00
CA PRO A 184 -1.25 20.37 20.24
C PRO A 184 -0.92 20.40 21.73
N VAL A 185 0.18 19.74 22.11
CA VAL A 185 0.64 19.63 23.49
C VAL A 185 1.85 20.54 23.71
N PRO A 186 1.85 21.43 24.72
CA PRO A 186 2.99 22.28 25.01
C PRO A 186 4.28 21.47 25.24
N GLY A 187 5.37 21.90 24.61
CA GLY A 187 6.68 21.24 24.71
C GLY A 187 6.94 20.13 23.69
N ILE A 188 5.96 19.82 22.84
CA ILE A 188 6.13 18.95 21.66
C ILE A 188 6.18 19.81 20.40
N GLY A 189 7.08 19.49 19.47
CA GLY A 189 7.24 20.23 18.22
C GLY A 189 6.01 20.12 17.31
N ALA A 190 5.68 21.20 16.61
CA ALA A 190 4.48 21.28 15.77
C ALA A 190 4.57 20.50 14.44
N HIS A 191 5.75 19.99 14.08
CA HIS A 191 6.00 19.32 12.81
C HIS A 191 6.71 17.97 12.97
N ASP A 192 6.98 17.56 14.20
CA ASP A 192 7.91 16.47 14.46
C ASP A 192 7.21 15.12 14.63
N MET A 193 7.94 14.06 14.30
CA MET A 193 7.58 12.71 14.69
C MET A 193 8.19 12.38 16.05
N GLU A 194 7.37 11.93 16.98
CA GLU A 194 7.75 11.68 18.35
C GLU A 194 7.51 10.19 18.68
N ILE A 195 8.58 9.47 19.00
CA ILE A 195 8.56 8.03 19.26
C ILE A 195 8.95 7.81 20.72
N THR A 196 7.99 7.44 21.56
CA THR A 196 8.28 7.03 22.94
C THR A 196 8.24 5.51 23.05
N SER A 197 9.38 4.92 23.40
CA SER A 197 9.56 3.47 23.47
C SER A 197 9.43 2.95 24.89
N ASN A 198 8.69 1.86 25.08
CA ASN A 198 8.48 1.21 26.38
C ASN A 198 8.45 -0.33 26.24
N ASP A 199 8.48 -1.07 27.35
CA ASP A 199 8.45 -2.54 27.33
C ASP A 199 7.09 -3.05 26.81
N LYS A 200 7.11 -3.61 25.60
CA LYS A 200 5.97 -4.17 24.85
C LYS A 200 4.91 -3.16 24.41
N TYR A 201 5.15 -1.87 24.53
CA TYR A 201 4.30 -0.84 23.95
C TYR A 201 5.07 0.41 23.54
N SER A 202 4.50 1.20 22.64
CA SER A 202 5.10 2.46 22.20
C SER A 202 4.05 3.50 21.83
N PHE A 203 4.46 4.77 21.90
CA PHE A 203 3.70 5.89 21.38
C PHE A 203 4.40 6.44 20.15
N LEU A 204 3.65 6.59 19.06
CA LEU A 204 4.06 7.32 17.87
C LEU A 204 3.13 8.52 17.73
N LEU A 205 3.71 9.71 17.83
CA LEU A 205 3.04 10.98 17.66
C LEU A 205 3.49 11.59 16.35
N LEU A 206 2.54 11.95 15.49
CA LEU A 206 2.78 12.72 14.27
C LEU A 206 2.17 14.09 14.48
N CYS A 207 3.03 15.07 14.74
CA CYS A 207 2.59 16.38 15.18
C CYS A 207 2.34 17.30 13.98
N GLN A 208 1.26 18.06 14.07
CA GLN A 208 0.86 19.11 13.13
C GLN A 208 0.56 20.40 13.93
N PRO A 209 0.56 21.57 13.29
CA PRO A 209 0.35 22.84 13.99
C PRO A 209 -0.94 22.91 14.82
N ASP A 210 -2.00 22.30 14.30
CA ASP A 210 -3.34 22.38 14.89
C ASP A 210 -3.82 21.08 15.56
N TRP A 211 -3.08 19.98 15.41
CA TRP A 211 -3.48 18.66 15.92
C TRP A 211 -2.30 17.68 16.00
N ILE A 212 -2.45 16.58 16.74
CA ILE A 212 -1.47 15.49 16.82
C ILE A 212 -2.19 14.17 16.58
N SER A 213 -1.68 13.36 15.65
CA SER A 213 -2.06 11.95 15.54
C SER A 213 -1.27 11.14 16.57
N ILE A 214 -1.96 10.50 17.50
CA ILE A 214 -1.38 9.63 18.52
C ILE A 214 -1.68 8.18 18.15
N ILE A 215 -0.64 7.39 17.96
CA ILE A 215 -0.73 5.96 17.65
C ILE A 215 -0.05 5.19 18.78
N VAL A 216 -0.84 4.49 19.58
CA VAL A 216 -0.33 3.62 20.64
C VAL A 216 -0.28 2.20 20.12
N HIS A 217 0.88 1.58 20.17
CA HIS A 217 1.05 0.17 19.88
C HIS A 217 1.24 -0.60 21.17
N SER A 218 0.47 -1.67 21.39
CA SER A 218 0.71 -2.58 22.50
C SER A 218 0.77 -4.02 22.00
N LYS A 219 1.74 -4.77 22.50
CA LYS A 219 1.84 -6.21 22.23
C LYS A 219 0.63 -6.90 22.83
N LEU A 220 0.03 -7.81 22.06
CA LEU A 220 -1.07 -8.63 22.54
C LEU A 220 -0.52 -9.77 23.40
N PRO A 221 -1.24 -10.14 24.49
CA PRO A 221 -1.00 -11.39 25.21
C PRO A 221 -0.95 -12.59 24.25
N GLU A 222 -0.10 -13.58 24.51
CA GLU A 222 0.10 -14.73 23.60
C GLU A 222 -1.19 -15.48 23.30
N ASP A 223 -2.08 -15.60 24.28
CA ASP A 223 -3.41 -16.21 24.19
C ASP A 223 -4.41 -15.39 23.37
N GLN A 224 -4.13 -14.10 23.13
CA GLN A 224 -4.95 -13.18 22.34
C GLN A 224 -4.37 -12.90 20.95
N GLN A 225 -3.24 -13.50 20.60
CA GLN A 225 -2.66 -13.38 19.27
C GLN A 225 -3.49 -14.21 18.28
N SER A 226 -4.41 -13.55 17.59
CA SER A 226 -5.26 -14.18 16.57
C SER A 226 -4.52 -14.29 15.23
N GLY A 227 -4.71 -15.44 14.57
CA GLY A 227 -4.44 -15.65 13.15
C GLY A 227 -5.45 -14.89 12.29
N ASP A 228 -5.48 -13.56 12.38
CA ASP A 228 -6.30 -12.74 11.49
C ASP A 228 -5.70 -12.81 10.08
N ALA A 229 -6.52 -13.24 9.12
CA ALA A 229 -6.27 -13.44 7.69
C ALA A 229 -5.82 -12.19 6.91
N VAL A 230 -5.06 -11.29 7.52
CA VAL A 230 -4.95 -9.91 7.07
C VAL A 230 -3.50 -9.47 7.10
N HIS A 231 -3.09 -9.05 5.92
CA HIS A 231 -1.87 -8.34 5.61
C HIS A 231 -1.85 -6.93 6.22
N LYS A 232 -1.89 -6.83 7.56
CA LYS A 232 -1.86 -5.56 8.31
C LYS A 232 -0.42 -5.02 8.34
N VAL A 233 -0.13 -4.00 7.53
CA VAL A 233 1.04 -3.15 7.78
C VAL A 233 0.81 -2.41 9.09
N THR A 234 1.80 -2.45 9.95
CA THR A 234 1.77 -1.77 11.24
C THR A 234 1.78 -0.25 11.02
N PRO A 235 0.89 0.54 11.66
CA PRO A 235 0.83 1.97 11.38
C PRO A 235 2.12 2.72 11.75
N ASN A 236 3.01 2.13 12.55
CA ASN A 236 4.35 2.65 12.84
C ASN A 236 5.21 2.94 11.60
N SER A 237 5.01 2.21 10.50
CA SER A 237 5.75 2.48 9.26
C SER A 237 5.08 3.55 8.38
N ALA A 238 3.81 3.90 8.63
CA ALA A 238 2.98 4.75 7.78
C ALA A 238 2.88 4.30 6.30
N LEU A 239 3.34 3.09 5.94
CA LEU A 239 3.41 2.63 4.55
C LEU A 239 2.16 1.90 4.07
N GLY A 240 1.20 1.55 4.94
CA GLY A 240 0.00 0.83 4.54
C GLY A 240 -0.84 1.59 3.50
N GLY A 241 -1.15 2.86 3.76
CA GLY A 241 -1.89 3.72 2.82
C GLY A 241 -1.10 4.02 1.54
N ASN A 242 0.21 4.23 1.65
CA ASN A 242 1.09 4.45 0.50
C ASN A 242 1.15 3.21 -0.40
N THR A 243 1.29 2.01 0.17
CA THR A 243 1.29 0.74 -0.58
C THR A 243 -0.04 0.55 -1.32
N ALA A 244 -1.16 0.90 -0.68
CA ALA A 244 -2.49 0.90 -1.29
C ALA A 244 -2.60 1.85 -2.51
N ILE A 245 -1.97 3.03 -2.44
CA ILE A 245 -1.89 3.97 -3.57
C ILE A 245 -1.00 3.39 -4.68
N GLU A 246 0.14 2.81 -4.33
CA GLU A 246 1.04 2.16 -5.30
C GLU A 246 0.33 0.99 -6.03
N ASP A 247 -0.53 0.23 -5.35
CA ASP A 247 -1.30 -0.86 -5.96
C ASP A 247 -2.26 -0.33 -7.03
N ALA A 248 -2.98 0.75 -6.74
CA ALA A 248 -3.86 1.41 -7.71
C ALA A 248 -3.10 1.89 -8.96
N VAL A 249 -1.89 2.44 -8.78
CA VAL A 249 -1.02 2.88 -9.87
C VAL A 249 -0.58 1.71 -10.75
N VAL A 250 -0.10 0.61 -10.16
CA VAL A 250 0.37 -0.55 -10.95
C VAL A 250 -0.78 -1.23 -11.68
N ILE A 251 -1.94 -1.43 -11.02
CA ILE A 251 -3.15 -1.95 -11.69
C ILE A 251 -3.50 -1.08 -12.91
N THR A 252 -3.49 0.24 -12.75
CA THR A 252 -3.82 1.16 -13.84
C THR A 252 -2.78 1.10 -14.96
N ASN A 253 -1.48 1.12 -14.65
CA ASN A 253 -0.44 1.01 -15.67
C ASN A 253 -0.55 -0.29 -16.47
N THR A 254 -0.81 -1.41 -15.79
CA THR A 254 -0.99 -2.72 -16.41
C THR A 254 -2.19 -2.71 -17.36
N LEU A 255 -3.35 -2.21 -16.91
CA LEU A 255 -4.55 -2.12 -17.74
C LEU A 255 -4.36 -1.14 -18.90
N HIS A 256 -3.79 0.03 -18.66
CA HIS A 256 -3.55 1.04 -19.68
C HIS A 256 -2.62 0.51 -20.78
N ALA A 257 -1.50 -0.12 -20.40
CA ALA A 257 -0.57 -0.72 -21.36
C ALA A 257 -1.19 -1.88 -22.13
N LEU A 258 -2.02 -2.70 -21.47
CA LEU A 258 -2.71 -3.81 -22.10
C LEU A 258 -3.75 -3.31 -23.11
N LEU A 259 -4.61 -2.37 -22.73
CA LEU A 259 -5.64 -1.81 -23.63
C LEU A 259 -5.02 -1.07 -24.82
N ALA A 260 -3.88 -0.39 -24.63
CA ALA A 260 -3.15 0.25 -25.73
C ALA A 260 -2.68 -0.74 -26.82
N ARG A 261 -2.45 -2.01 -26.47
CA ARG A 261 -2.11 -3.08 -27.44
C ARG A 261 -3.34 -3.60 -28.19
N HIS A 262 -4.55 -3.28 -27.73
CA HIS A 262 -5.82 -3.75 -28.27
C HIS A 262 -6.76 -2.57 -28.63
N PRO A 263 -6.40 -1.69 -29.58
CA PRO A 263 -7.15 -0.45 -29.83
C PRO A 263 -8.60 -0.68 -30.34
N ASN A 264 -8.88 -1.83 -30.94
CA ASN A 264 -10.15 -2.13 -31.60
C ASN A 264 -10.88 -3.35 -31.02
N LYS A 265 -10.38 -3.94 -29.93
CA LYS A 265 -10.99 -5.13 -29.31
C LYS A 265 -10.66 -5.18 -27.83
N LYS A 266 -11.42 -5.95 -27.07
CA LYS A 266 -11.05 -6.23 -25.68
C LYS A 266 -9.86 -7.21 -25.65
N PRO A 267 -8.92 -7.06 -24.70
CA PRO A 267 -7.95 -8.11 -24.42
C PRO A 267 -8.68 -9.37 -23.96
N SER A 268 -8.12 -10.53 -24.30
CA SER A 268 -8.68 -11.82 -23.89
C SER A 268 -8.51 -12.08 -22.40
N ASP A 269 -9.18 -13.12 -21.91
CA ASP A 269 -9.13 -13.51 -20.50
C ASP A 269 -7.75 -13.92 -20.04
N VAL A 270 -7.06 -14.68 -20.89
CA VAL A 270 -5.68 -15.09 -20.69
C VAL A 270 -4.75 -13.87 -20.65
N GLU A 271 -4.91 -12.92 -21.57
CA GLU A 271 -4.03 -11.73 -21.62
C GLU A 271 -4.17 -10.84 -20.39
N ILE A 272 -5.39 -10.66 -19.88
CA ILE A 272 -5.62 -9.86 -18.66
C ILE A 272 -5.07 -10.58 -17.43
N HIS A 273 -5.31 -11.88 -17.31
CA HIS A 273 -4.79 -12.68 -16.22
C HIS A 273 -3.26 -12.68 -16.21
N ASP A 274 -2.63 -12.93 -17.35
CA ASP A 274 -1.18 -13.00 -17.46
C ASP A 274 -0.54 -11.63 -17.17
N ALA A 275 -1.14 -10.54 -17.65
CA ALA A 275 -0.68 -9.19 -17.33
C ALA A 275 -0.82 -8.88 -15.83
N MET A 276 -1.95 -9.19 -15.20
CA MET A 276 -2.15 -8.97 -13.76
C MET A 276 -1.22 -9.84 -12.92
N ARG A 277 -0.92 -11.06 -13.34
CA ARG A 277 0.02 -11.93 -12.65
C ARG A 277 1.46 -11.42 -12.78
N GLN A 278 1.94 -11.27 -14.00
CA GLN A 278 3.35 -10.98 -14.25
C GLN A 278 3.71 -9.55 -13.85
N GLU A 279 2.86 -8.57 -14.17
CA GLU A 279 3.19 -7.16 -13.98
C GLU A 279 2.71 -6.62 -12.64
N TYR A 280 1.62 -7.15 -12.07
CA TYR A 280 1.10 -6.72 -10.77
C TYR A 280 1.45 -7.70 -9.64
N GLN A 281 1.09 -8.99 -9.72
CA GLN A 281 1.34 -9.94 -8.63
C GLN A 281 2.83 -10.07 -8.29
N ASP A 282 3.63 -10.45 -9.28
CA ASP A 282 5.03 -10.81 -9.05
C ASP A 282 5.87 -9.61 -8.60
N THR A 283 5.55 -8.41 -9.10
CA THR A 283 6.26 -7.17 -8.74
C THR A 283 5.88 -6.63 -7.37
N ARG A 284 4.59 -6.71 -7.00
CA ARG A 284 4.07 -6.10 -5.78
C ARG A 284 4.18 -7.00 -4.55
N VAL A 285 4.10 -8.32 -4.72
CA VAL A 285 4.15 -9.26 -3.57
C VAL A 285 5.48 -9.14 -2.84
N GLU A 286 6.60 -9.10 -3.56
CA GLU A 286 7.91 -8.98 -2.93
C GLU A 286 8.08 -7.64 -2.20
N ARG A 287 7.66 -6.54 -2.86
CA ARG A 287 7.70 -5.21 -2.26
C ARG A 287 6.82 -5.11 -1.01
N ALA A 288 5.59 -5.63 -1.07
CA ALA A 288 4.67 -5.61 0.07
C ALA A 288 5.19 -6.47 1.24
N ARG A 289 5.77 -7.66 0.95
CA ARG A 289 6.44 -8.49 1.96
C ARG A 289 7.58 -7.74 2.64
N ALA A 290 8.43 -7.06 1.87
CA ALA A 290 9.53 -6.28 2.42
C ALA A 290 9.01 -5.18 3.35
N ILE A 291 7.96 -4.45 2.94
CA ILE A 291 7.33 -3.38 3.73
C ILE A 291 6.67 -3.91 5.03
N VAL A 292 6.06 -5.10 5.01
CA VAL A 292 5.51 -5.70 6.23
C VAL A 292 6.59 -6.18 7.18
N ARG A 293 7.60 -6.89 6.67
CA ARG A 293 8.71 -7.36 7.50
C ARG A 293 9.39 -6.16 8.18
N ALA A 294 9.64 -5.12 7.39
CA ALA A 294 10.11 -3.82 7.82
C ALA A 294 9.29 -3.23 8.98
N GLY A 295 7.99 -3.04 8.77
CA GLY A 295 7.09 -2.47 9.77
C GLY A 295 6.97 -3.32 11.04
N GLY A 296 7.04 -4.65 10.91
CA GLY A 296 7.05 -5.57 12.04
C GLY A 296 8.32 -5.45 12.89
N VAL A 297 9.49 -5.36 12.25
CA VAL A 297 10.77 -5.16 12.95
C VAL A 297 10.82 -3.78 13.63
N LEU A 298 10.45 -2.72 12.91
CA LEU A 298 10.42 -1.37 13.47
C LEU A 298 9.48 -1.28 14.67
N ARG A 299 8.31 -1.92 14.60
CA ARG A 299 7.37 -1.98 15.73
C ARG A 299 7.99 -2.67 16.95
N ARG A 300 8.60 -3.85 16.79
CA ARG A 300 9.25 -4.56 17.90
C ARG A 300 10.36 -3.71 18.53
N GLN A 301 11.17 -3.07 17.68
CA GLN A 301 12.23 -2.17 18.12
C GLN A 301 11.68 -0.98 18.93
N GLN A 302 10.66 -0.30 18.41
CA GLN A 302 10.04 0.85 19.08
C GLN A 302 9.30 0.46 20.36
N ALA A 303 8.78 -0.77 20.47
CA ALA A 303 8.09 -1.28 21.64
C ALA A 303 9.00 -2.10 22.58
N TYR A 304 10.34 -1.94 22.49
CA TYR A 304 11.33 -2.67 23.28
C TYR A 304 11.03 -4.17 23.46
N ASP A 305 10.48 -4.81 22.43
CA ASP A 305 9.98 -6.17 22.55
C ASP A 305 11.14 -7.18 22.50
N GLY A 306 11.63 -7.48 23.70
CA GLY A 306 12.81 -8.31 23.92
C GLY A 306 14.09 -7.49 24.04
N TRP A 307 15.08 -8.08 24.73
CA TRP A 307 16.34 -7.39 25.07
C TRP A 307 17.13 -6.90 23.85
N LYS A 308 17.08 -7.63 22.72
CA LYS A 308 17.72 -7.21 21.46
C LYS A 308 17.09 -5.92 20.92
N ALA A 309 15.76 -5.87 20.89
CA ALA A 309 15.00 -4.70 20.44
C ALA A 309 15.29 -3.48 21.32
N TYR A 310 15.32 -3.69 22.64
CA TYR A 310 15.70 -2.68 23.62
C TYR A 310 17.11 -2.12 23.36
N ILE A 311 18.13 -2.98 23.22
CA ILE A 311 19.51 -2.51 22.99
C ILE A 311 19.63 -1.75 21.67
N THR A 312 19.04 -2.29 20.59
CA THR A 312 19.10 -1.65 19.27
C THR A 312 18.44 -0.28 19.30
N GLN A 313 17.25 -0.16 19.89
CA GLN A 313 16.54 1.10 19.98
C GLN A 313 17.26 2.09 20.91
N ARG A 314 17.63 1.68 22.13
CA ARG A 314 18.13 2.59 23.16
C ARG A 314 19.59 3.00 22.96
N TRP A 315 20.43 2.12 22.43
CA TRP A 315 21.88 2.28 22.43
C TRP A 315 22.51 2.26 21.05
N LEU A 316 21.98 1.49 20.08
CA LEU A 316 22.51 1.49 18.72
C LEU A 316 21.94 2.60 17.83
N THR A 317 20.64 2.90 17.95
CA THR A 317 19.97 3.92 17.13
C THR A 317 20.63 5.31 17.23
N PRO A 318 21.07 5.79 18.41
CA PRO A 318 21.83 7.05 18.50
C PRO A 318 23.16 7.04 17.76
N ILE A 319 23.81 5.87 17.63
CA ILE A 319 25.12 5.70 16.99
C ILE A 319 24.96 5.56 15.48
N ILE A 320 24.02 4.73 15.03
CA ILE A 320 23.69 4.53 13.61
C ILE A 320 23.10 5.81 13.01
N GLY A 321 22.37 6.58 13.83
CA GLY A 321 21.73 7.82 13.45
C GLY A 321 20.40 7.59 12.73
N LEU A 322 19.44 8.48 13.00
CA LEU A 322 18.16 8.49 12.31
C LEU A 322 18.28 8.87 10.82
N ASP A 323 19.40 9.48 10.42
CA ASP A 323 19.70 9.79 9.01
C ASP A 323 19.81 8.52 8.15
N ALA A 324 20.44 7.46 8.67
CA ALA A 324 20.56 6.20 7.94
C ALA A 324 19.20 5.53 7.73
N LEU A 325 18.29 5.66 8.70
CA LEU A 325 16.92 5.21 8.58
C LEU A 325 16.14 6.07 7.58
N ALA A 326 16.28 7.40 7.65
CA ALA A 326 15.65 8.34 6.72
C ALA A 326 16.07 8.10 5.26
N GLN A 327 17.37 7.86 5.02
CA GLN A 327 17.89 7.53 3.68
C GLN A 327 17.29 6.23 3.12
N LYS A 328 17.08 5.22 3.98
CA LYS A 328 16.44 3.96 3.59
C LYS A 328 14.96 4.16 3.23
N ILE A 329 14.23 4.95 4.03
CA ILE A 329 12.86 5.34 3.70
C ILE A 329 12.82 6.10 2.38
N ALA A 330 13.72 7.06 2.16
CA ALA A 330 13.83 7.77 0.89
C ALA A 330 14.09 6.82 -0.30
N GLY A 331 14.93 5.80 -0.12
CA GLY A 331 15.18 4.75 -1.10
C GLY A 331 13.93 3.95 -1.48
N LEU A 332 13.05 3.67 -0.50
CA LEU A 332 11.74 3.07 -0.78
C LEU A 332 10.81 4.02 -1.53
N CYS A 333 10.82 5.32 -1.20
CA CYS A 333 9.98 6.31 -1.87
C CYS A 333 10.35 6.48 -3.35
N VAL A 334 11.63 6.57 -3.68
CA VAL A 334 12.09 6.78 -5.08
C VAL A 334 11.95 5.55 -5.99
N THR A 335 11.55 4.42 -5.40
CA THR A 335 11.22 3.17 -6.11
C THR A 335 9.72 2.92 -6.16
N ALA A 336 8.89 3.85 -5.67
CA ALA A 336 7.46 3.75 -5.78
C ALA A 336 7.02 3.88 -7.26
N PRO A 337 6.06 3.05 -7.72
CA PRO A 337 5.55 3.13 -9.07
C PRO A 337 4.85 4.47 -9.33
N LYS A 338 4.96 4.94 -10.56
CA LYS A 338 4.29 6.16 -11.07
C LYS A 338 3.37 5.82 -12.23
N LEU A 339 2.34 6.63 -12.46
CA LEU A 339 1.54 6.51 -13.69
C LEU A 339 2.44 6.85 -14.89
N ASN A 340 2.72 5.86 -15.74
CA ASN A 340 3.71 6.01 -16.82
C ASN A 340 3.19 6.79 -18.05
N PHE A 341 1.90 7.16 -18.02
CA PHE A 341 1.21 7.90 -19.07
C PHE A 341 0.77 9.30 -18.64
N VAL A 342 1.04 9.71 -17.40
CA VAL A 342 0.73 11.05 -16.89
C VAL A 342 2.02 11.84 -16.75
N GLU A 343 2.12 12.95 -17.48
CA GLU A 343 3.23 13.90 -17.30
C GLU A 343 3.08 14.66 -15.97
N PHE A 344 4.18 14.80 -15.24
CA PHE A 344 4.25 15.64 -14.05
C PHE A 344 5.68 16.17 -13.87
N ASP A 345 5.80 17.36 -13.29
CA ASP A 345 7.09 17.99 -13.00
C ASP A 345 7.76 17.28 -11.82
N GLU A 346 8.70 16.38 -12.13
CA GLU A 346 9.39 15.59 -11.12
C GLU A 346 10.36 16.44 -10.29
N ARG A 347 10.12 16.51 -8.98
CA ARG A 347 11.12 17.00 -8.03
C ARG A 347 12.19 15.94 -7.80
N ARG A 348 13.46 16.33 -7.96
CA ARG A 348 14.61 15.43 -7.82
C ARG A 348 15.31 15.63 -6.48
N GLY A 349 15.40 14.55 -5.70
CA GLY A 349 16.34 14.44 -4.58
C GLY A 349 17.64 13.77 -5.01
N ILE A 350 18.56 13.57 -4.06
CA ILE A 350 19.89 12.97 -4.31
C ILE A 350 19.82 11.59 -4.98
N LEU A 351 18.85 10.74 -4.59
CA LEU A 351 18.77 9.38 -5.14
C LEU A 351 18.24 9.38 -6.59
N GLY A 352 17.46 10.41 -6.97
CA GLY A 352 16.69 10.42 -8.20
C GLY A 352 15.64 9.31 -8.26
N TRP A 353 14.62 9.47 -9.11
CA TRP A 353 13.64 8.41 -9.34
C TRP A 353 14.20 7.36 -10.32
N GLN A 354 14.08 6.08 -9.96
CA GLN A 354 14.75 4.99 -10.68
C GLN A 354 14.07 4.60 -12.01
N ASP A 355 12.85 5.09 -12.22
CA ASP A 355 11.90 4.75 -13.28
C ASP A 355 11.47 5.99 -14.09
N THR A 356 12.33 7.02 -14.20
CA THR A 356 11.99 8.19 -15.03
C THR A 356 11.73 7.80 -16.48
N MET A 357 10.74 8.41 -17.13
CA MET A 357 10.49 8.29 -18.58
C MET A 357 11.76 8.56 -19.40
N GLU A 358 12.64 9.46 -18.93
CA GLU A 358 13.98 9.68 -19.52
C GLU A 358 14.96 8.52 -19.26
N ALA A 359 14.98 7.93 -18.06
CA ALA A 359 15.82 6.75 -17.77
C ALA A 359 15.33 5.50 -18.52
N GLU A 360 14.01 5.34 -18.69
CA GLU A 360 13.41 4.30 -19.53
C GLU A 360 13.70 4.53 -21.01
N LYS A 361 13.54 5.76 -21.53
CA LYS A 361 13.98 6.12 -22.89
C LYS A 361 15.49 5.88 -23.09
N LYS A 362 16.32 6.21 -22.09
CA LYS A 362 17.77 5.92 -22.09
C LYS A 362 18.08 4.43 -22.00
N ARG A 363 17.33 3.63 -21.23
CA ARG A 363 17.45 2.16 -21.17
C ARG A 363 17.02 1.52 -22.48
N ALA A 364 15.93 1.98 -23.09
CA ALA A 364 15.46 1.54 -24.40
C ALA A 364 16.45 1.89 -25.53
N MET A 365 17.11 3.05 -25.45
CA MET A 365 18.22 3.39 -26.35
C MET A 365 19.47 2.53 -26.10
N LYS A 366 19.84 2.29 -24.83
CA LYS A 366 21.00 1.47 -24.46
C LYS A 366 20.80 -0.01 -24.77
N GLY A 367 19.57 -0.54 -24.72
CA GLY A 367 19.25 -1.91 -25.09
C GLY A 367 19.46 -2.23 -26.57
N LYS A 368 19.65 -1.21 -27.42
CA LYS A 368 20.01 -1.39 -28.84
C LYS A 368 21.51 -1.39 -29.10
N VAL A 369 22.36 -1.10 -28.11
CA VAL A 369 23.81 -0.99 -28.29
C VAL A 369 24.54 -1.73 -27.17
N VAL A 370 25.25 -2.81 -27.56
CA VAL A 370 26.29 -3.56 -26.85
C VAL A 370 25.90 -4.96 -26.33
N GLU A 371 26.33 -5.94 -27.14
CA GLU A 371 26.80 -7.27 -26.78
C GLU A 371 28.14 -7.20 -25.99
N LYS A 372 28.28 -8.05 -24.97
CA LYS A 372 29.50 -8.49 -24.24
C LYS A 372 30.65 -7.49 -24.00
N GLY A 373 30.85 -7.13 -22.73
CA GLY A 373 32.13 -6.65 -22.20
C GLY A 373 32.10 -6.45 -20.69
N LYS A 374 32.86 -7.29 -19.95
CA LYS A 374 33.07 -7.16 -18.50
C LYS A 374 33.94 -5.94 -18.16
N ALA A 375 33.78 -5.48 -16.92
CA ALA A 375 34.58 -4.53 -16.15
C ALA A 375 34.05 -3.07 -16.14
N GLY A 376 33.43 -2.71 -15.02
CA GLY A 376 33.00 -1.36 -14.67
C GLY A 376 32.07 -1.40 -13.48
N ILE A 377 32.64 -1.25 -12.27
CA ILE A 377 32.02 -1.02 -10.94
C ILE A 377 30.52 -1.37 -10.87
N ALA A 378 30.23 -2.59 -10.43
CA ALA A 378 28.86 -3.09 -10.26
C ALA A 378 28.14 -2.38 -9.09
N TRP A 379 27.31 -1.39 -9.41
CA TRP A 379 26.22 -0.91 -8.56
C TRP A 379 24.95 -1.79 -8.68
N ASN A 380 25.13 -3.06 -9.04
CA ASN A 380 24.05 -4.04 -9.29
C ASN A 380 23.80 -4.99 -8.10
N ASN A 381 24.40 -4.76 -6.93
CA ASN A 381 24.14 -5.54 -5.71
C ASN A 381 23.18 -4.85 -4.73
N TRP A 382 22.52 -3.75 -5.12
CA TRP A 382 21.59 -3.06 -4.25
C TRP A 382 20.15 -3.53 -4.49
N ASN A 383 19.77 -4.62 -3.83
CA ASN A 383 18.45 -5.25 -3.96
C ASN A 383 17.34 -4.53 -3.17
N GLY A 384 17.49 -3.23 -2.86
CA GLY A 384 16.51 -2.50 -2.03
C GLY A 384 16.23 -3.16 -0.66
N GLY A 385 17.16 -4.00 -0.19
CA GLY A 385 16.91 -4.95 0.89
C GLY A 385 16.74 -4.25 2.23
N PHE A 386 15.49 -4.07 2.66
CA PHE A 386 15.14 -3.69 4.03
C PHE A 386 15.76 -4.66 5.07
N GLU A 387 16.06 -5.89 4.64
CA GLU A 387 16.74 -6.94 5.39
C GLU A 387 18.17 -6.57 5.80
N ALA A 388 18.89 -5.77 5.00
CA ALA A 388 20.23 -5.31 5.33
C ALA A 388 20.23 -4.23 6.43
N ALA A 389 19.07 -3.61 6.69
CA ALA A 389 18.92 -2.58 7.70
C ALA A 389 18.64 -3.13 9.10
N PHE A 390 18.05 -4.32 9.19
CA PHE A 390 17.68 -4.97 10.44
C PHE A 390 17.86 -6.48 10.30
N PRO A 391 18.98 -7.05 10.77
CA PRO A 391 19.22 -8.48 10.68
C PRO A 391 18.23 -9.20 11.62
N ALA A 392 17.14 -9.72 11.07
CA ALA A 392 16.32 -10.70 11.77
C ALA A 392 17.01 -12.06 11.61
N SER A 393 17.34 -12.70 12.74
CA SER A 393 17.58 -14.14 12.76
C SER A 393 16.36 -14.82 12.18
N GLY A 394 16.59 -15.71 11.20
CA GLY A 394 15.53 -16.44 10.51
C GLY A 394 14.55 -17.02 11.51
N ASP A 395 13.26 -16.78 11.27
CA ASP A 395 12.18 -17.74 11.45
C ASP A 395 10.88 -17.16 10.88
N HIS A 396 10.20 -18.01 10.11
CA HIS A 396 8.85 -17.87 9.54
C HIS A 396 8.65 -16.84 8.40
N VAL A 397 9.06 -17.24 7.19
CA VAL A 397 8.44 -16.74 5.95
C VAL A 397 7.22 -17.62 5.66
N PHE A 398 6.03 -17.07 5.85
CA PHE A 398 4.75 -17.76 5.59
C PHE A 398 4.43 -17.82 4.08
N GLY A 399 3.83 -18.93 3.67
CA GLY A 399 3.48 -19.24 2.28
C GLY A 399 2.39 -18.32 1.73
N PHE A 400 2.55 -17.96 0.45
CA PHE A 400 1.54 -17.27 -0.34
C PHE A 400 1.01 -18.29 -1.33
N ALA A 401 -0.31 -18.45 -1.42
CA ALA A 401 -0.91 -19.27 -2.46
C ALA A 401 -0.61 -18.60 -3.82
N THR A 402 0.27 -19.21 -4.60
CA THR A 402 0.49 -18.85 -6.00
C THR A 402 -0.56 -19.58 -6.82
N ASP A 403 -1.59 -18.86 -7.23
CA ASP A 403 -2.67 -19.45 -8.01
C ASP A 403 -2.21 -19.90 -9.41
N ARG A 404 -2.79 -20.98 -9.93
CA ARG A 404 -2.69 -21.45 -11.33
C ARG A 404 -4.05 -21.37 -12.06
N SER A 405 -5.08 -20.78 -11.46
CA SER A 405 -6.50 -20.90 -11.87
C SER A 405 -7.22 -19.59 -12.24
N GLY A 406 -6.53 -18.46 -12.39
CA GLY A 406 -7.13 -17.22 -12.93
C GLY A 406 -7.22 -16.04 -11.96
N PHE A 407 -6.74 -16.17 -10.72
CA PHE A 407 -6.93 -15.19 -9.64
C PHE A 407 -5.63 -14.48 -9.23
N VAL A 408 -5.74 -13.18 -8.93
CA VAL A 408 -4.61 -12.34 -8.49
C VAL A 408 -4.95 -11.66 -7.16
N GLU A 409 -4.20 -11.97 -6.10
CA GLU A 409 -4.48 -11.53 -4.71
C GLU A 409 -3.28 -10.83 -4.07
N LEU A 410 -3.46 -9.59 -3.63
CA LEU A 410 -2.39 -8.79 -3.02
C LEU A 410 -2.91 -7.89 -1.91
N PHE A 411 -2.39 -8.06 -0.69
CA PHE A 411 -2.23 -7.10 0.41
C PHE A 411 -3.38 -6.16 0.86
N ASN A 412 -4.21 -5.61 -0.02
CA ASN A 412 -5.48 -4.91 0.25
C ASN A 412 -6.44 -4.93 -0.97
N THR A 413 -6.06 -5.64 -2.03
CA THR A 413 -6.72 -5.70 -3.32
C THR A 413 -6.81 -7.13 -3.83
N SER A 414 -7.96 -7.45 -4.41
CA SER A 414 -8.29 -8.80 -4.87
C SER A 414 -8.94 -8.67 -6.23
N CYS A 415 -8.26 -9.14 -7.29
CA CYS A 415 -8.79 -9.05 -8.64
C CYS A 415 -9.50 -10.35 -9.00
N ILE A 416 -10.81 -10.25 -9.25
CA ILE A 416 -11.60 -11.32 -9.86
C ILE A 416 -11.80 -10.97 -11.32
N LYS A 417 -11.40 -11.88 -12.19
CA LYS A 417 -11.76 -11.82 -13.59
C LYS A 417 -12.80 -12.90 -13.90
N ALA A 418 -13.63 -12.66 -14.91
CA ALA A 418 -14.50 -13.65 -15.50
C ALA A 418 -13.74 -14.70 -16.32
N ASN A 419 -14.01 -15.97 -16.01
CA ASN A 419 -13.62 -17.13 -16.81
C ASN A 419 -14.22 -17.16 -18.23
#